data_AF-A0A9C7UKV9-F1
#
_entry.id   AF-A0A9C7UKV9-F1
#
_cell.length_a   1.000
_cell.length_b   1.000
_cell.length_c   1.000
_cell.angle_alpha   90.00
_cell.angle_beta   90.00
_cell.angle_gamma   90.00
#
_symmetry.space_group_name_H-M   'P 1'
#
loop_
_entity.id
_entity.type
_entity.pdbx_description
1 polymer ?
#
loop_
_entity_poly.entity_id
_entity_poly.type
_entity_poly.pdbx_seq_one_letter_code
_entity_poly.pdbx_strand_id
1 'polypeptide(L)'
;MISRLDYDQYRAAGYNRIPMVRTVLADFETPVSAYVKLARGAYSYLLESVQGGEKWGRYSMIGLPCATVIKVDGDQVVIEEAGEVFTASRPMIH
;
A
#
# COMPACT_ATOMS: atom_id res chain seq x y z
N MET A 1 -6.33 5.49 17.10
CA MET A 1 -4.85 5.55 17.05
C MET A 1 -4.34 4.63 18.14
N ILE A 2 -3.40 3.73 17.82
CA ILE A 2 -2.79 2.86 18.84
C ILE A 2 -2.06 3.73 19.88
N SER A 3 -2.10 3.34 21.15
CA SER A 3 -1.33 4.08 22.17
C SER A 3 0.16 3.79 22.03
N ARG A 4 1.01 4.65 22.63
CA ARG A 4 2.46 4.37 22.71
C ARG A 4 2.72 3.04 23.44
N LEU A 5 1.94 2.75 24.49
CA LEU A 5 2.04 1.51 25.23
C LEU A 5 1.75 0.29 24.35
N ASP A 6 0.67 0.33 23.56
CA ASP A 6 0.31 -0.77 22.65
C ASP A 6 1.38 -0.97 21.57
N TYR A 7 1.91 0.14 21.02
CA TYR A 7 3.00 0.10 20.06
C TYR A 7 4.25 -0.60 20.63
N ASP A 8 4.66 -0.23 21.85
CA ASP A 8 5.84 -0.81 22.50
C ASP A 8 5.62 -2.29 22.82
N GLN A 9 4.39 -2.68 23.19
CA GLN A 9 4.03 -4.09 23.39
C GLN A 9 4.14 -4.90 22.09
N TYR A 10 3.60 -4.39 20.97
CA TYR A 10 3.73 -5.06 19.69
C TYR A 10 5.20 -5.14 19.24
N ARG A 11 5.98 -4.09 19.45
CA ARG A 11 7.41 -4.11 19.15
C ARG A 11 8.15 -5.16 19.98
N ALA A 12 7.88 -5.23 21.29
CA ALA A 12 8.49 -6.22 22.18
C ALA A 12 8.08 -7.66 21.82
N ALA A 13 6.87 -7.86 21.28
CA ALA A 13 6.42 -9.13 20.74
C ALA A 13 7.06 -9.52 19.38
N GLY A 14 7.93 -8.68 18.82
CA GLY A 14 8.68 -8.98 17.60
C GLY A 14 8.01 -8.55 16.29
N TYR A 15 6.92 -7.78 16.34
CA TYR A 15 6.29 -7.25 15.12
C TYR A 15 7.17 -6.16 14.48
N ASN A 16 7.46 -6.29 13.19
CA ASN A 16 8.27 -5.34 12.41
C ASN A 16 7.43 -4.38 11.54
N ARG A 17 6.10 -4.56 11.51
CA ARG A 17 5.14 -3.69 10.81
C ARG A 17 3.92 -3.48 11.68
N ILE A 18 3.81 -2.30 12.29
CA ILE A 18 2.71 -1.93 13.19
C ILE A 18 1.94 -0.78 12.55
N PRO A 19 0.67 -0.98 12.14
CA PRO A 19 -0.09 0.04 11.42
C PRO A 19 -0.54 1.18 12.36
N MET A 20 -0.28 2.42 11.96
CA MET A 20 -0.83 3.60 12.62
C MET A 20 -2.09 4.08 11.90
N VAL A 21 -3.24 3.93 12.56
CA VAL A 21 -4.55 4.24 11.97
C VAL A 21 -5.22 5.43 12.64
N ARG A 22 -5.87 6.26 11.82
CA ARG A 22 -6.75 7.35 12.22
C ARG A 22 -8.00 7.33 11.36
N THR A 23 -9.16 7.47 12.00
CA THR A 23 -10.43 7.71 11.33
C THR A 23 -10.65 9.22 11.17
N VAL A 24 -11.11 9.63 10.00
CA VAL A 24 -11.45 11.02 9.69
C VAL A 24 -12.86 11.07 9.11
N LEU A 25 -13.57 12.19 9.30
CA LEU A 25 -14.84 12.43 8.62
C LEU A 25 -14.57 12.73 7.15
N ALA A 26 -15.32 12.07 6.27
CA ALA A 26 -15.14 12.15 4.83
C ALA A 26 -16.49 12.15 4.10
N ASP A 27 -17.52 12.70 4.74
CA ASP A 27 -18.92 12.61 4.28
C ASP A 27 -19.15 13.26 2.90
N PHE A 28 -18.24 14.12 2.47
CA PHE A 28 -18.25 14.78 1.15
C PHE A 28 -17.23 14.20 0.17
N GLU A 29 -16.54 13.12 0.53
CA GLU A 29 -15.65 12.42 -0.37
C GLU A 29 -16.37 11.22 -0.99
N THR A 30 -16.22 11.07 -2.30
CA THR A 30 -16.33 9.78 -2.94
C THR A 30 -14.95 9.13 -2.96
N PRO A 31 -14.85 7.80 -3.11
CA PRO A 31 -13.55 7.15 -3.22
C PRO A 31 -12.65 7.76 -4.33
N VAL A 32 -13.25 8.11 -5.47
CA VAL A 32 -12.54 8.76 -6.58
C VAL A 32 -12.07 10.17 -6.22
N SER A 33 -12.90 10.98 -5.55
CA SER A 33 -12.48 12.33 -5.15
C SER A 33 -11.38 12.29 -4.09
N ALA A 34 -11.46 11.35 -3.15
CA ALA A 34 -10.40 11.10 -2.17
C ALA A 34 -9.10 10.65 -2.85
N TYR A 35 -9.18 9.75 -3.83
CA TYR A 35 -8.02 9.30 -4.61
C TYR A 35 -7.33 10.47 -5.29
N VAL A 36 -8.05 11.30 -6.05
CA VAL A 36 -7.47 12.46 -6.75
C VAL A 36 -6.78 13.44 -5.79
N LYS A 37 -7.30 13.60 -4.57
CA LYS A 37 -6.70 14.48 -3.55
C LYS A 37 -5.41 13.90 -2.94
N LEU A 38 -5.38 12.58 -2.70
CA LEU A 38 -4.32 11.91 -1.94
C LEU A 38 -3.21 11.32 -2.83
N ALA A 39 -3.57 10.79 -3.99
CA ALA A 39 -2.70 9.99 -4.85
C ALA A 39 -1.83 10.86 -5.75
N ARG A 40 -0.78 11.46 -5.18
CA ARG A 40 0.18 12.29 -5.91
C ARG A 40 1.50 11.57 -6.13
N GLY A 41 1.63 10.88 -7.25
CA GLY A 41 2.91 10.30 -7.66
C GLY A 41 2.76 8.99 -8.44
N ALA A 42 3.89 8.42 -8.86
CA ALA A 42 3.91 7.12 -9.49
C ALA A 42 3.44 6.03 -8.51
N TYR A 43 2.88 4.96 -9.07
CA TYR A 43 2.47 3.73 -8.35
C TYR A 43 1.37 3.91 -7.28
N SER A 44 0.68 5.06 -7.26
CA SER A 44 -0.58 5.17 -6.52
C SER A 44 -1.70 4.43 -7.24
N TYR A 45 -2.69 3.94 -6.49
CA TYR A 45 -3.82 3.20 -7.06
C TYR A 45 -5.11 3.35 -6.25
N LEU A 46 -6.24 3.09 -6.89
CA LEU A 46 -7.57 2.97 -6.27
C LEU A 46 -8.13 1.58 -6.58
N LEU A 47 -8.46 0.82 -5.55
CA LEU A 47 -9.15 -0.47 -5.67
C LEU A 47 -10.58 -0.32 -5.16
N GLU A 48 -11.54 -0.59 -6.05
CA GLU A 48 -12.96 -0.65 -5.72
C GLU A 48 -13.43 -2.10 -5.73
N SER A 49 -14.17 -2.52 -4.72
CA SER A 49 -14.86 -3.80 -4.74
C SER A 49 -16.23 -3.66 -5.41
N VAL A 50 -16.71 -4.69 -6.11
CA VAL A 50 -18.09 -4.76 -6.63
C VAL A 50 -18.69 -6.06 -6.15
N GLN A 51 -19.87 -6.02 -5.53
CA GLN A 51 -20.55 -7.22 -5.03
C GLN A 51 -21.95 -7.31 -5.63
N GLY A 52 -22.16 -8.30 -6.50
CA GLY A 52 -23.49 -8.62 -7.05
C GLY A 52 -24.04 -7.63 -8.09
N GLY A 53 -23.24 -7.31 -9.12
CA GLY A 53 -23.69 -6.69 -10.37
C GLY A 53 -24.02 -5.18 -10.31
N GLU A 54 -24.65 -4.71 -9.24
CA GLU A 54 -25.22 -3.34 -9.19
C GLU A 54 -24.89 -2.55 -7.92
N LYS A 55 -24.29 -3.18 -6.88
CA LYS A 55 -23.89 -2.47 -5.65
C LYS A 55 -22.38 -2.25 -5.62
N TRP A 56 -21.99 -0.98 -5.48
CA TRP A 56 -20.63 -0.61 -5.08
C TRP A 56 -20.27 -1.39 -3.82
N GLY A 57 -19.06 -1.94 -3.80
CA GLY A 57 -18.59 -2.77 -2.71
C GLY A 57 -18.44 -1.96 -1.42
N ARG A 58 -18.42 -2.66 -0.30
CA ARG A 58 -18.47 -2.04 1.03
C ARG A 58 -17.25 -1.18 1.37
N TYR A 59 -16.16 -1.34 0.62
CA TYR A 59 -14.88 -0.69 0.87
C TYR A 59 -14.15 -0.35 -0.43
N SER A 60 -13.45 0.77 -0.38
CA SER A 60 -12.49 1.25 -1.37
C SER A 60 -11.12 1.38 -0.69
N MET A 61 -10.05 1.07 -1.41
CA MET A 61 -8.68 1.17 -0.89
C MET A 61 -7.83 2.07 -1.79
N ILE A 62 -7.19 3.07 -1.19
CA ILE A 62 -6.27 3.98 -1.88
C ILE A 62 -4.83 3.60 -1.48
N GLY A 63 -4.03 3.20 -2.46
CA GLY A 63 -2.59 3.09 -2.35
C GLY A 63 -1.92 4.42 -2.68
N LEU A 64 -1.06 4.90 -1.79
CA LEU A 64 -0.24 6.09 -2.00
C LEU A 64 1.12 5.70 -2.57
N PRO A 65 1.89 6.65 -3.13
CA PRO A 65 3.26 6.37 -3.57
C PRO A 65 4.07 5.72 -2.46
N CYS A 66 4.80 4.67 -2.81
CA CYS A 66 5.61 3.91 -1.88
C CYS A 66 7.10 4.20 -2.10
N ALA A 67 7.88 4.12 -1.02
CA ALA A 67 9.34 4.26 -1.09
C ALA A 67 10.02 3.08 -1.77
N THR A 68 9.38 1.89 -1.73
CA THR A 68 9.92 0.66 -2.30
C THR A 68 8.96 0.11 -3.35
N VAL A 69 9.45 -0.13 -4.57
CA VAL A 69 8.72 -0.73 -5.69
C VAL A 69 9.44 -1.99 -6.12
N ILE A 70 8.73 -3.12 -6.16
CA ILE A 70 9.28 -4.39 -6.64
C ILE A 70 8.63 -4.69 -7.99
N LYS A 71 9.46 -4.86 -9.02
CA LYS A 71 9.07 -5.23 -10.38
C LYS A 71 9.68 -6.58 -10.69
N VAL A 72 8.90 -7.47 -11.30
CA VAL A 72 9.35 -8.80 -11.71
C VAL A 72 8.99 -9.00 -13.17
N ASP A 73 9.99 -9.31 -13.99
CA ASP A 73 9.83 -9.66 -15.40
C ASP A 73 10.68 -10.89 -15.71
N GLY A 74 10.04 -12.01 -16.05
CA GLY A 74 10.73 -13.30 -16.21
C GLY A 74 11.51 -13.72 -14.96
N ASP A 75 12.83 -13.87 -15.11
CA ASP A 75 13.79 -14.21 -14.06
C ASP A 75 14.48 -12.97 -13.43
N GLN A 76 14.10 -11.77 -13.86
CA GLN A 76 14.61 -10.50 -13.37
C GLN A 76 13.70 -9.94 -12.28
N VAL A 77 14.31 -9.55 -11.17
CA VAL A 77 13.68 -8.78 -10.10
C VAL A 77 14.38 -7.43 -10.00
N VAL A 78 13.61 -6.35 -10.08
CA VAL A 78 14.07 -4.98 -9.87
C VAL A 78 13.41 -4.43 -8.63
N ILE A 79 14.21 -3.96 -7.67
CA ILE A 79 13.75 -3.28 -6.47
C ILE A 79 14.18 -1.82 -6.57
N GLU A 80 13.22 -0.91 -6.65
CA GLU A 80 13.46 0.52 -6.55
C GLU A 80 13.19 0.93 -5.09
N GLU A 81 14.19 1.41 -4.35
CA GLU A 81 14.05 1.83 -2.96
C GLU A 81 14.60 3.24 -2.76
N ALA A 82 13.76 4.18 -2.33
CA ALA A 82 14.10 5.60 -2.12
C ALA A 82 14.79 6.27 -3.34
N GLY A 83 14.52 5.78 -4.55
CA GLY A 83 15.13 6.26 -5.81
C GLY A 83 16.38 5.50 -6.24
N GLU A 84 16.92 4.60 -5.41
CA GLU A 84 17.98 3.66 -5.77
C GLU A 84 17.39 2.43 -6.44
N VAL A 85 18.10 1.85 -7.42
CA VAL A 85 17.61 0.69 -8.18
C VAL A 85 18.56 -0.49 -7.99
N PHE A 86 18.01 -1.59 -7.49
CA PHE A 86 18.69 -2.86 -7.30
C PHE A 86 18.12 -3.89 -8.25
N THR A 87 18.97 -4.52 -9.06
CA THR A 87 18.56 -5.58 -9.99
C THR A 87 19.18 -6.90 -9.59
N ALA A 88 18.35 -7.93 -9.46
CA ALA A 88 18.78 -9.31 -9.27
C ALA A 88 18.21 -10.18 -10.39
N SER A 89 19.05 -11.00 -11.00
CA SER A 89 18.63 -12.09 -11.88
C SER A 89 19.10 -13.41 -11.26
N ARG A 90 18.21 -14.42 -11.18
CA ARG A 90 18.66 -15.76 -10.81
C ARG A 90 19.52 -16.29 -11.96
N PRO A 91 20.73 -16.83 -11.73
CA PRO A 91 21.36 -17.64 -12.76
C PRO A 91 20.45 -18.84 -13.02
N MET A 92 20.10 -19.08 -14.29
CA MET A 92 19.47 -20.33 -14.68
C MET A 92 20.43 -21.47 -14.32
N ILE A 93 20.13 -22.20 -13.25
CA ILE A 93 20.77 -23.48 -12.98
C ILE A 93 20.13 -24.44 -14.00
N HIS A 94 20.81 -24.67 -15.11
CA HIS A 94 20.55 -25.80 -16.02
C HIS A 94 21.10 -27.08 -15.42
#